data_AF-A0A4Y2MG60-F1
#
_entry.id   AF-A0A4Y2MG60-F1
#
_cell.length_a   1.000
_cell.length_b   1.000
_cell.length_c   1.000
_cell.angle_alpha   90.00
_cell.angle_beta   90.00
_cell.angle_gamma   90.00
#
_symmetry.space_group_name_H-M   'P 1'
#
loop_
_entity.id
_entity.type
_entity.pdbx_description
1 polymer ?
#
loop_
_entity_poly.entity_id
_entity_poly.type
_entity_poly.pdbx_seq_one_letter_code
_entity_poly.pdbx_strand_id
1 'polypeptide(L)'
;MKSRLRKKLDSIQRLYLLYITRAYRTTATAALQEVTGLQPLHLQIQQEATYARVARARYSSNFFTLIFNPTDYESKSSGIHIQPPNFLLRNQISTAENHRGSGTKTIYADGSKTDEGTYCILENYGIIASWQGKLDHSNSVFQAEILAIKLAIEAASSLLRLIKIWTDNLSSLLVILNPKSHRSMVREIQTLLLSHKHIHLRWLKSHFGYLVNGCADQLAKEATTKCDPFFLPKPLSYRKSEIRPAALSFWQDN
;
A
#
# COMPACT_ATOMS: atom_id res chain seq x y z
N MET A 1 11.09 29.97 -4.80
CA MET A 1 12.54 29.87 -4.50
C MET A 1 13.21 31.18 -4.93
N LYS A 2 14.13 31.76 -4.15
CA LYS A 2 14.77 33.04 -4.52
C LYS A 2 15.56 32.87 -5.84
N SER A 3 15.42 33.81 -6.77
CA SER A 3 16.03 33.78 -8.12
C SER A 3 17.54 33.44 -8.12
N ARG A 4 18.28 33.94 -7.12
CA ARG A 4 19.73 33.67 -6.95
C ARG A 4 20.06 32.19 -6.73
N LEU A 5 19.24 31.46 -5.97
CA LEU A 5 19.43 30.02 -5.73
C LEU A 5 19.16 29.21 -6.98
N ARG A 6 18.17 29.61 -7.79
CA ARG A 6 17.82 28.92 -9.05
C ARG A 6 19.00 28.96 -10.02
N LYS A 7 19.55 30.15 -10.26
CA LYS A 7 20.72 30.34 -11.13
C LYS A 7 21.93 29.51 -10.67
N LYS A 8 22.14 29.39 -9.36
CA LYS A 8 23.23 28.56 -8.81
C LYS A 8 23.02 27.07 -9.08
N LEU A 9 21.80 26.56 -8.88
CA LEU A 9 21.45 25.17 -9.19
C LEU A 9 21.58 24.88 -10.69
N ASP A 10 21.11 25.79 -11.54
CA ASP A 10 21.23 25.64 -13.00
C ASP A 10 22.69 25.65 -13.44
N SER A 11 23.54 26.47 -12.83
CA SER A 11 24.99 26.47 -13.09
C SER A 11 25.66 25.14 -12.71
N ILE A 12 25.24 24.54 -11.60
CA ILE A 12 25.74 23.23 -11.17
C ILE A 12 25.29 22.15 -12.14
N GLN A 13 23.99 22.08 -12.44
CA GLN A 13 23.43 21.08 -13.35
C GLN A 13 24.02 21.19 -14.76
N ARG A 14 24.20 22.42 -15.27
CA ARG A 14 24.79 22.70 -16.58
C ARG A 14 26.15 22.03 -16.76
N LEU A 15 26.99 22.04 -15.72
CA LEU A 15 28.31 21.42 -15.78
C LEU A 15 28.19 19.93 -16.13
N TYR A 16 27.31 19.21 -15.42
CA TYR A 16 27.07 17.79 -15.66
C TYR A 16 26.43 17.54 -17.03
N LEU A 17 25.47 18.37 -17.44
CA LEU A 17 24.81 18.26 -18.74
C LEU A 17 25.78 18.40 -19.91
N LEU A 18 26.74 19.34 -19.82
CA LEU A 18 27.79 19.49 -20.84
C LEU A 18 28.71 18.27 -20.88
N TYR A 19 29.05 17.68 -19.72
CA TYR A 19 29.85 16.45 -19.68
C TYR A 19 29.13 15.25 -20.30
N ILE A 20 27.82 15.11 -20.04
CA ILE A 20 27.01 14.00 -20.57
C ILE A 20 26.84 14.13 -22.09
N THR A 21 26.46 15.32 -22.56
CA THR A 21 26.12 15.55 -23.98
C THR A 21 27.32 15.84 -24.87
N ARG A 22 28.45 16.22 -24.28
CA ARG A 22 29.63 16.77 -25.00
C ARG A 22 29.30 17.95 -25.92
N ALA A 23 28.22 18.67 -25.64
CA ALA A 23 27.81 19.83 -26.41
C ALA A 23 28.74 21.04 -26.21
N TYR A 24 28.64 22.03 -27.11
CA TYR A 24 29.39 23.27 -27.00
C TYR A 24 29.04 24.04 -25.72
N ARG A 25 30.02 24.76 -25.16
CA ARG A 25 29.82 25.61 -23.98
C ARG A 25 28.79 26.71 -24.18
N THR A 26 28.44 27.05 -25.42
CA THR A 26 27.41 28.03 -25.80
C THR A 26 26.01 27.44 -25.90
N THR A 27 25.85 26.11 -25.90
CA THR A 27 24.54 25.46 -26.00
C THR A 27 23.64 25.83 -24.81
N ALA A 28 22.41 26.24 -25.05
CA ALA A 28 21.48 26.65 -24.00
C ALA A 28 21.21 25.50 -22.99
N THR A 29 21.15 25.80 -21.69
CA THR A 29 20.92 24.77 -20.66
C THR A 29 19.59 24.04 -20.84
N ALA A 30 18.54 24.76 -21.27
CA ALA A 30 17.24 24.17 -21.57
C ALA A 30 17.33 23.09 -22.66
N ALA A 31 18.03 23.38 -23.76
CA ALA A 31 18.25 22.40 -24.83
C ALA A 31 19.00 21.15 -24.32
N LEU A 32 19.96 21.32 -23.41
CA LEU A 32 20.66 20.17 -22.82
C LEU A 32 19.76 19.33 -21.91
N GLN A 33 18.84 19.96 -21.17
CA GLN A 33 17.86 19.28 -20.32
C GLN A 33 16.89 18.45 -21.16
N GLU A 34 16.38 19.02 -22.26
CA GLU A 34 15.51 18.31 -23.21
C GLU A 34 16.21 17.11 -23.85
N VAL A 35 17.41 17.30 -24.42
CA VAL A 35 18.17 16.24 -25.10
C VAL A 35 18.52 15.09 -24.14
N THR A 36 18.76 15.38 -22.87
CA THR A 36 19.07 14.36 -21.85
C THR A 36 17.84 13.79 -21.15
N GLY A 37 16.65 14.39 -21.34
CA GLY A 37 15.46 14.07 -20.54
C GLY A 37 15.62 14.39 -19.05
N LEU A 38 16.60 15.21 -18.68
CA LEU A 38 16.91 15.53 -17.28
C LEU A 38 16.24 16.83 -16.87
N GLN A 39 15.20 16.69 -16.06
CA GLN A 39 14.46 17.82 -15.49
C GLN A 39 15.38 18.80 -14.72
N PRO A 40 15.07 20.10 -14.71
CA PRO A 40 15.79 21.08 -13.89
C PRO A 40 15.94 20.68 -12.42
N LEU A 41 17.15 20.83 -11.87
CA LEU A 41 17.51 20.38 -10.53
C LEU A 41 16.66 21.03 -9.44
N HIS A 42 16.27 22.29 -9.63
CA HIS A 42 15.40 22.99 -8.68
C HIS A 42 14.01 22.35 -8.57
N LEU A 43 13.46 21.83 -9.68
CA LEU A 43 12.19 21.12 -9.68
C LEU A 43 12.32 19.78 -8.94
N GLN A 44 13.39 19.03 -9.19
CA GLN A 44 13.65 17.77 -8.48
C GLN A 44 13.77 17.98 -6.96
N ILE A 45 14.48 19.03 -6.53
CA ILE A 45 14.58 19.38 -5.11
C ILE A 45 13.22 19.74 -4.53
N GLN A 46 12.40 20.52 -5.25
CA GLN A 46 11.05 20.84 -4.79
C GLN A 46 10.15 19.61 -4.67
N GLN A 47 10.23 18.66 -5.62
CA GLN A 47 9.50 17.39 -5.54
C GLN A 47 9.89 16.60 -4.29
N GLU A 48 11.19 16.41 -4.05
CA GLU A 48 11.69 15.66 -2.89
C GLU A 48 11.39 16.38 -1.57
N ALA A 49 11.43 17.71 -1.55
CA ALA A 49 11.01 18.51 -0.40
C ALA A 49 9.52 18.33 -0.08
N THR A 50 8.64 18.40 -1.09
CA THR A 50 7.21 18.12 -0.96
C THR A 50 6.98 16.70 -0.47
N TYR A 51 7.63 15.70 -1.09
CA TYR A 51 7.53 14.31 -0.67
C TYR A 51 7.94 14.14 0.80
N ALA A 52 9.09 14.70 1.20
CA ALA A 52 9.59 14.63 2.56
C ALA A 52 8.61 15.27 3.57
N ARG A 53 8.09 16.45 3.24
CA ARG A 53 7.18 17.20 4.10
C ARG A 53 5.88 16.45 4.36
N VAL A 54 5.30 15.85 3.33
CA VAL A 54 4.05 15.10 3.44
C VAL A 54 4.28 13.70 4.01
N ALA A 55 5.38 13.00 3.64
CA ALA A 55 5.60 11.58 4.00
C ALA A 55 6.18 11.41 5.39
N ARG A 56 7.19 12.24 5.69
CA ARG A 56 8.02 12.09 6.88
C ARG A 56 7.58 13.07 7.96
N ALA A 57 7.40 14.33 7.59
CA ALA A 57 7.01 15.37 8.54
C ALA A 57 5.49 15.45 8.77
N ARG A 58 4.68 14.74 7.98
CA ARG A 58 3.21 14.69 8.09
C ARG A 58 2.55 16.09 8.08
N TYR A 59 3.08 17.00 7.27
CA TYR A 59 2.46 18.31 7.02
C TYR A 59 1.91 18.41 5.61
N SER A 60 0.80 19.13 5.44
CA SER A 60 0.26 19.44 4.12
C SER A 60 1.27 20.23 3.29
N SER A 61 1.27 19.99 1.99
CA SER A 61 2.16 20.71 1.09
C SER A 61 1.54 21.02 -0.24
N ASN A 62 1.78 22.25 -0.71
CA ASN A 62 1.41 22.64 -2.05
C ASN A 62 2.60 22.38 -2.98
N PHE A 63 2.31 21.87 -4.16
CA PHE A 63 3.25 21.77 -5.26
C PHE A 63 2.55 22.27 -6.52
N PHE A 64 2.92 23.48 -6.93
CA PHE A 64 2.15 24.26 -7.90
C PHE A 64 0.69 24.44 -7.44
N THR A 65 -0.27 23.97 -8.24
CA THR A 65 -1.71 24.04 -7.97
C THR A 65 -2.24 22.85 -7.16
N LEU A 66 -1.43 21.80 -6.98
CA LEU A 66 -1.83 20.60 -6.25
C LEU A 66 -1.59 20.75 -4.75
N ILE A 67 -2.59 20.39 -3.96
CA ILE A 67 -2.52 20.34 -2.50
C ILE A 67 -2.40 18.87 -2.09
N PHE A 68 -1.35 18.56 -1.35
CA PHE A 68 -1.08 17.23 -0.82
C PHE A 68 -1.34 17.22 0.68
N ASN A 69 -2.36 16.49 1.13
CA ASN A 69 -2.62 16.29 2.55
C ASN A 69 -1.96 15.00 3.05
N PRO A 70 -1.38 15.00 4.26
CA PRO A 70 -0.75 13.80 4.81
C PRO A 70 -1.79 12.70 5.14
N THR A 71 -3.04 13.06 5.44
CA THR A 71 -4.15 12.14 5.74
C THR A 71 -4.51 11.24 4.56
N ASP A 72 -4.27 11.71 3.33
CA ASP A 72 -4.63 10.99 2.11
C ASP A 72 -3.72 9.77 1.88
N TYR A 73 -2.65 9.63 2.66
CA TYR A 73 -1.65 8.59 2.49
C TYR A 73 -1.39 7.81 3.77
N GLU A 74 -0.96 6.56 3.58
CA GLU A 74 -0.53 5.69 4.67
C GLU A 74 0.48 6.37 5.60
N SER A 75 0.27 6.20 6.90
CA SER A 75 1.21 6.63 7.92
C SER A 75 2.23 5.52 8.19
N LYS A 76 3.49 5.90 8.34
CA LYS A 76 4.49 5.02 8.95
C LYS A 76 4.38 5.15 10.44
N SER A 77 4.26 4.03 11.13
CA SER A 77 4.31 3.98 12.58
C SER A 77 5.76 4.13 13.05
N SER A 78 6.01 5.14 13.87
CA SER A 78 7.30 5.37 14.54
C SER A 78 7.47 4.42 15.73
N GLY A 79 8.71 4.08 16.07
CA GLY A 79 9.07 3.21 17.19
C GLY A 79 8.88 1.71 16.93
N ILE A 80 9.66 0.85 17.60
CA ILE A 80 9.43 -0.60 17.66
C ILE A 80 8.55 -0.83 18.90
N HIS A 81 7.24 -1.02 18.70
CA HIS A 81 6.32 -1.27 19.83
C HIS A 81 6.36 -2.71 20.33
N ILE A 82 6.79 -3.67 19.50
CA ILE A 82 6.82 -5.08 19.86
C ILE A 82 8.28 -5.55 19.87
N GLN A 83 8.78 -5.89 21.07
CA GLN A 83 10.10 -6.49 21.26
C GLN A 83 10.15 -7.84 20.48
N PRO A 84 11.09 -8.03 19.54
CA PRO A 84 11.19 -9.24 18.70
C PRO A 84 11.20 -10.59 19.46
N PRO A 85 11.77 -10.73 20.66
CA PRO A 85 11.81 -12.00 21.38
C PRO A 85 10.42 -12.54 21.80
N ASN A 86 9.42 -11.67 21.96
CA ASN A 86 8.07 -12.04 22.42
C ASN A 86 7.02 -12.03 21.30
N PHE A 87 7.45 -12.11 20.03
CA PHE A 87 6.53 -12.08 18.89
C PHE A 87 5.84 -13.45 18.70
N LEU A 88 4.83 -13.70 19.53
CA LEU A 88 4.09 -14.97 19.62
C LEU A 88 3.22 -15.28 18.39
N LEU A 89 3.14 -14.37 17.40
CA LEU A 89 2.34 -14.58 16.19
C LEU A 89 2.80 -15.76 15.35
N ARG A 90 4.04 -16.26 15.53
CA ARG A 90 4.51 -17.49 14.89
C ARG A 90 3.65 -18.72 15.19
N ASN A 91 2.92 -18.71 16.31
CA ASN A 91 2.04 -19.82 16.68
C ASN A 91 0.64 -19.70 16.04
N GLN A 92 0.22 -18.47 15.69
CA GLN A 92 -1.08 -18.18 15.09
C GLN A 92 -1.02 -18.17 13.55
N ILE A 93 0.13 -17.83 12.97
CA ILE A 93 0.32 -17.71 11.53
C ILE A 93 1.09 -18.91 11.01
N SER A 94 0.51 -19.62 10.05
CA SER A 94 1.17 -20.73 9.35
C SER A 94 1.24 -20.46 7.86
N THR A 95 2.46 -20.52 7.34
CA THR A 95 2.77 -20.40 5.91
C THR A 95 2.91 -21.77 5.23
N ALA A 96 2.75 -22.87 5.97
CA ALA A 96 2.87 -24.22 5.44
C ALA A 96 1.51 -24.75 4.94
N GLU A 97 1.53 -25.44 3.81
CA GLU A 97 0.35 -26.11 3.22
C GLU A 97 -0.15 -27.20 4.18
N ASN A 98 -1.24 -26.92 4.92
CA ASN A 98 -1.83 -27.88 5.85
C ASN A 98 -3.32 -28.06 5.53
N HIS A 99 -3.66 -29.00 4.66
CA HIS A 99 -5.02 -29.18 4.13
C HIS A 99 -6.06 -29.80 5.08
N ARG A 100 -5.77 -29.99 6.38
CA ARG A 100 -6.73 -30.59 7.33
C ARG A 100 -7.40 -29.54 8.22
N GLY A 101 -8.57 -29.09 7.77
CA GLY A 101 -9.53 -28.35 8.59
C GLY A 101 -10.62 -29.27 9.15
N SER A 102 -10.39 -29.84 10.34
CA SER A 102 -11.45 -30.41 11.17
C SER A 102 -12.43 -29.32 11.59
N GLY A 103 -13.75 -29.51 11.38
CA GLY A 103 -14.94 -28.98 12.10
C GLY A 103 -15.04 -27.50 12.52
N THR A 104 -14.04 -26.67 12.26
CA THR A 104 -13.93 -25.29 12.78
C THR A 104 -14.41 -24.28 11.75
N LYS A 105 -15.10 -23.24 12.22
CA LYS A 105 -15.50 -22.10 11.38
C LYS A 105 -14.29 -21.50 10.67
N THR A 106 -14.45 -21.29 9.36
CA THR A 106 -13.34 -20.94 8.48
C THR A 106 -13.66 -19.65 7.74
N ILE A 107 -12.77 -18.69 7.80
CA ILE A 107 -12.91 -17.39 7.14
C ILE A 107 -11.91 -17.33 6.00
N TYR A 108 -12.29 -16.71 4.91
CA TYR A 108 -11.43 -16.49 3.78
C TYR A 108 -11.39 -15.01 3.47
N ALA A 109 -10.19 -14.48 3.36
CA ALA A 109 -9.92 -13.10 3.05
C ALA A 109 -9.14 -13.04 1.75
N ASP A 110 -9.67 -12.27 0.80
CA ASP A 110 -9.10 -12.12 -0.53
C ASP A 110 -9.30 -10.68 -1.01
N GLY A 111 -8.19 -10.01 -1.29
CA GLY A 111 -8.16 -8.69 -1.89
C GLY A 111 -7.82 -8.79 -3.37
N SER A 112 -8.74 -8.35 -4.22
CA SER A 112 -8.54 -8.42 -5.66
C SER A 112 -7.92 -7.13 -6.23
N LYS A 113 -7.51 -7.22 -7.51
CA LYS A 113 -7.03 -6.07 -8.28
C LYS A 113 -8.16 -5.22 -8.87
N THR A 114 -9.42 -5.63 -8.81
CA THR A 114 -10.55 -4.84 -9.37
C THR A 114 -10.88 -3.61 -8.53
N ASP A 115 -9.89 -3.06 -7.81
CA ASP A 115 -10.03 -1.97 -6.85
C ASP A 115 -11.05 -2.30 -5.74
N GLU A 116 -11.11 -3.56 -5.30
CA GLU A 116 -12.10 -4.02 -4.32
C GLU A 116 -11.47 -4.90 -3.25
N GLY A 117 -11.73 -4.56 -1.99
CA GLY A 117 -11.44 -5.44 -0.85
C GLY A 117 -12.67 -6.30 -0.57
N THR A 118 -12.49 -7.61 -0.45
CA THR A 118 -13.59 -8.52 -0.12
C THR A 118 -13.18 -9.54 0.94
N TYR A 119 -14.13 -10.00 1.76
CA TYR A 119 -13.91 -11.21 2.56
C TYR A 119 -15.23 -11.97 2.72
N CYS A 120 -15.11 -13.27 2.92
CA CYS A 120 -16.25 -14.14 3.21
C CYS A 120 -15.96 -15.05 4.40
N ILE A 121 -16.96 -15.20 5.26
CA ILE A 121 -16.98 -16.13 6.38
C ILE A 121 -17.82 -17.32 5.96
N LEU A 122 -17.22 -18.52 6.00
CA LEU A 122 -17.87 -19.76 5.61
C LEU A 122 -18.03 -20.70 6.81
N GLU A 123 -19.19 -21.33 6.90
CA GLU A 123 -19.48 -22.40 7.85
C GLU A 123 -20.23 -23.52 7.10
N ASN A 124 -19.72 -24.75 7.18
CA ASN A 124 -20.28 -25.91 6.45
C ASN A 124 -20.50 -25.67 4.94
N TYR A 125 -19.56 -25.00 4.27
CA TYR A 125 -19.64 -24.60 2.84
C TYR A 125 -20.72 -23.57 2.50
N GLY A 126 -21.42 -23.01 3.49
CA GLY A 126 -22.35 -21.89 3.33
C GLY A 126 -21.73 -20.56 3.76
N ILE A 127 -22.03 -19.48 3.01
CA ILE A 127 -21.66 -18.10 3.38
C ILE A 127 -22.58 -17.65 4.51
N ILE A 128 -21.97 -17.29 5.63
CA ILE A 128 -22.70 -16.81 6.82
C ILE A 128 -22.44 -15.34 7.12
N ALA A 129 -21.36 -14.78 6.57
CA ALA A 129 -21.16 -13.34 6.51
C ALA A 129 -20.21 -13.04 5.35
N SER A 130 -20.36 -11.88 4.75
CA SER A 130 -19.45 -11.37 3.74
C SER A 130 -19.37 -9.86 3.85
N TRP A 131 -18.27 -9.33 3.35
CA TRP A 131 -18.11 -7.90 3.15
C TRP A 131 -17.42 -7.66 1.82
N GLN A 132 -17.77 -6.54 1.23
CA GLN A 132 -17.23 -6.08 -0.02
C GLN A 132 -17.19 -4.55 0.03
N GLY A 133 -16.11 -3.97 -0.47
CA GLY A 133 -15.92 -2.52 -0.48
C GLY A 133 -15.06 -2.10 -1.66
N LYS A 134 -15.51 -1.03 -2.32
CA LYS A 134 -14.83 -0.46 -3.48
C LYS A 134 -13.73 0.48 -3.04
N LEU A 135 -12.49 0.08 -3.24
CA LEU A 135 -11.30 0.89 -3.04
C LEU A 135 -11.11 1.88 -4.20
N ASP A 136 -10.25 2.86 -3.99
CA ASP A 136 -9.89 3.79 -5.04
C ASP A 136 -8.84 3.17 -5.98
N HIS A 137 -8.86 3.55 -7.26
CA HIS A 137 -7.89 3.14 -8.28
C HIS A 137 -6.41 3.42 -7.91
N SER A 138 -6.16 4.33 -6.97
CA SER A 138 -4.81 4.59 -6.45
C SER A 138 -4.35 3.56 -5.40
N ASN A 139 -5.24 2.73 -4.89
CA ASN A 139 -4.92 1.67 -3.94
C ASN A 139 -4.29 0.47 -4.66
N SER A 140 -3.43 -0.26 -3.94
CA SER A 140 -2.77 -1.45 -4.49
C SER A 140 -3.48 -2.73 -4.09
N VAL A 141 -3.35 -3.79 -4.90
CA VAL A 141 -3.79 -5.16 -4.56
C VAL A 141 -3.33 -5.57 -3.16
N PHE A 142 -2.06 -5.30 -2.84
CA PHE A 142 -1.50 -5.60 -1.53
C PHE A 142 -2.24 -4.89 -0.38
N GLN A 143 -2.72 -3.66 -0.60
CA GLN A 143 -3.52 -2.96 0.41
C GLN A 143 -4.90 -3.58 0.56
N ALA A 144 -5.55 -3.96 -0.54
CA ALA A 144 -6.84 -4.66 -0.53
C ALA A 144 -6.75 -5.96 0.29
N GLU A 145 -5.68 -6.71 0.09
CA GLU A 145 -5.41 -8.00 0.74
C GLU A 145 -5.18 -7.87 2.24
N ILE A 146 -4.34 -6.92 2.65
CA ILE A 146 -4.10 -6.64 4.07
C ILE A 146 -5.39 -6.11 4.73
N LEU A 147 -6.17 -5.28 4.03
CA LEU A 147 -7.44 -4.78 4.53
C LEU A 147 -8.47 -5.92 4.69
N ALA A 148 -8.58 -6.81 3.71
CA ALA A 148 -9.45 -7.98 3.77
C ALA A 148 -9.12 -8.84 5.00
N ILE A 149 -7.83 -9.10 5.24
CA ILE A 149 -7.37 -9.83 6.44
C ILE A 149 -7.74 -9.09 7.73
N LYS A 150 -7.54 -7.77 7.78
CA LYS A 150 -7.89 -6.95 8.95
C LYS A 150 -9.39 -7.07 9.27
N LEU A 151 -10.24 -6.83 8.28
CA LEU A 151 -11.69 -6.87 8.47
C LEU A 151 -12.18 -8.28 8.81
N ALA A 152 -11.58 -9.31 8.22
CA ALA A 152 -11.84 -10.71 8.57
C ALA A 152 -11.50 -11.01 10.04
N ILE A 153 -10.38 -10.47 10.56
CA ILE A 153 -10.01 -10.60 11.97
C ILE A 153 -11.01 -9.85 12.86
N GLU A 154 -11.40 -8.63 12.50
CA GLU A 154 -12.37 -7.84 13.28
C GLU A 154 -13.74 -8.53 13.35
N ALA A 155 -14.23 -9.06 12.23
CA ALA A 155 -15.46 -9.86 12.21
C ALA A 155 -15.31 -11.15 13.03
N ALA A 156 -14.16 -11.81 12.93
CA ALA A 156 -13.83 -13.01 13.70
C ALA A 156 -13.70 -12.75 15.21
N SER A 157 -13.34 -11.53 15.60
CA SER A 157 -13.06 -11.17 17.00
C SER A 157 -14.31 -11.31 17.87
N SER A 158 -15.50 -11.14 17.28
CA SER A 158 -16.79 -11.35 17.95
C SER A 158 -17.12 -12.82 18.23
N LEU A 159 -16.40 -13.75 17.61
CA LEU A 159 -16.71 -15.17 17.63
C LEU A 159 -15.75 -15.88 18.60
N LEU A 160 -16.23 -16.21 19.81
CA LEU A 160 -15.45 -16.81 20.91
C LEU A 160 -15.03 -18.28 20.68
N ARG A 161 -14.68 -18.67 19.46
CA ARG A 161 -14.28 -20.04 19.09
C ARG A 161 -12.98 -20.03 18.28
N LEU A 162 -12.33 -21.18 18.15
CA LEU A 162 -11.14 -21.30 17.30
C LEU A 162 -11.51 -21.03 15.83
N ILE A 163 -10.86 -20.02 15.23
CA ILE A 163 -11.12 -19.58 13.86
C ILE A 163 -9.84 -19.65 13.05
N LYS A 164 -9.98 -20.19 11.84
CA LYS A 164 -8.92 -20.19 10.84
C LYS A 164 -9.29 -19.24 9.73
N ILE A 165 -8.50 -18.19 9.54
CA ILE A 165 -8.59 -17.27 8.41
C ILE A 165 -7.58 -17.73 7.36
N TRP A 166 -8.04 -18.00 6.15
CA TRP A 166 -7.19 -18.37 5.03
C TRP A 166 -7.03 -17.20 4.07
N THR A 167 -5.83 -17.05 3.56
CA THR A 167 -5.48 -16.13 2.49
C THR A 167 -4.56 -16.86 1.53
N ASP A 168 -4.69 -16.59 0.25
CA ASP A 168 -3.81 -17.10 -0.78
C ASP A 168 -2.54 -16.25 -0.99
N ASN A 169 -2.55 -15.04 -0.43
CA ASN A 169 -1.44 -14.10 -0.52
C ASN A 169 -0.37 -14.33 0.55
N LEU A 170 0.61 -15.16 0.21
CA LEU A 170 1.77 -15.41 1.07
C LEU A 170 2.52 -14.13 1.46
N SER A 171 2.59 -13.13 0.55
CA SER A 171 3.27 -11.86 0.84
C SER A 171 2.60 -11.10 1.97
N SER A 172 1.27 -11.12 2.05
CA SER A 172 0.50 -10.51 3.13
C SER A 172 0.83 -11.16 4.48
N LEU A 173 0.88 -12.49 4.53
CA LEU A 173 1.26 -13.23 5.74
C LEU A 173 2.70 -12.95 6.18
N LEU A 174 3.66 -12.91 5.24
CA LEU A 174 5.06 -12.62 5.55
C LEU A 174 5.25 -11.21 6.10
N VAL A 175 4.51 -10.23 5.61
CA VAL A 175 4.55 -8.86 6.13
C VAL A 175 3.96 -8.79 7.54
N ILE A 176 2.86 -9.50 7.81
CA ILE A 176 2.28 -9.59 9.16
C ILE A 176 3.24 -10.30 10.13
N LEU A 177 3.97 -11.32 9.66
CA LEU A 177 4.99 -12.02 10.44
C LEU A 177 6.23 -11.17 10.75
N ASN A 178 6.41 -10.01 10.09
CA ASN A 178 7.56 -9.15 10.31
C ASN A 178 7.32 -8.20 11.51
N PRO A 179 7.97 -8.43 12.68
CA PRO A 179 7.79 -7.58 13.86
C PRO A 179 8.32 -6.15 13.66
N LYS A 180 9.17 -5.93 12.65
CA LYS A 180 9.75 -4.63 12.31
C LYS A 180 8.94 -3.88 11.24
N SER A 181 7.73 -4.33 10.92
CA SER A 181 6.88 -3.63 9.95
C SER A 181 6.58 -2.20 10.41
N HIS A 182 6.76 -1.23 9.50
CA HIS A 182 6.48 0.18 9.72
C HIS A 182 5.10 0.60 9.20
N ARG A 183 4.32 -0.32 8.61
CA ARG A 183 2.99 -0.01 8.08
C ARG A 183 1.97 -0.04 9.22
N SER A 184 1.15 1.02 9.35
CA SER A 184 0.16 1.14 10.43
C SER A 184 -0.84 -0.03 10.45
N MET A 185 -1.44 -0.35 9.30
CA MET A 185 -2.45 -1.41 9.17
C MET A 185 -1.89 -2.79 9.57
N VAL A 186 -0.64 -3.06 9.23
CA VAL A 186 0.03 -4.32 9.63
C VAL A 186 0.20 -4.39 11.14
N ARG A 187 0.51 -3.27 11.81
CA ARG A 187 0.59 -3.23 13.27
C ARG A 187 -0.75 -3.37 13.95
N GLU A 188 -1.80 -2.80 13.37
CA GLU A 188 -3.18 -3.00 13.83
C GLU A 188 -3.53 -4.49 13.79
N ILE A 189 -3.26 -5.16 12.66
CA ILE A 189 -3.45 -6.62 12.52
C ILE A 189 -2.63 -7.39 13.55
N GLN A 190 -1.34 -7.07 13.72
CA GLN A 190 -0.49 -7.73 14.71
C GLN A 190 -1.07 -7.58 16.13
N THR A 191 -1.57 -6.39 16.48
CA THR A 191 -2.19 -6.11 17.77
C THR A 191 -3.49 -6.89 17.95
N LEU A 192 -4.34 -6.92 16.92
CA LEU A 192 -5.59 -7.69 16.90
C LEU A 192 -5.35 -9.19 17.06
N LEU A 193 -4.34 -9.74 16.40
CA LEU A 193 -3.99 -11.16 16.56
C LEU A 193 -3.47 -11.47 17.95
N LEU A 194 -2.65 -10.59 18.55
CA LEU A 194 -2.14 -10.75 19.90
C LEU A 194 -3.26 -10.70 20.96
N SER A 195 -4.30 -9.87 20.76
CA SER A 195 -5.47 -9.83 21.65
C SER A 195 -6.40 -11.03 21.45
N HIS A 196 -6.51 -11.56 20.24
CA HIS A 196 -7.40 -12.68 19.89
C HIS A 196 -6.63 -13.97 19.59
N LYS A 197 -6.11 -14.62 20.63
CA LYS A 197 -5.30 -15.87 20.52
C LYS A 197 -6.01 -17.05 19.84
N HIS A 198 -7.33 -17.01 19.75
CA HIS A 198 -8.15 -18.04 19.09
C HIS A 198 -8.24 -17.87 17.57
N ILE A 199 -7.73 -16.77 17.02
CA ILE A 199 -7.70 -16.52 15.57
C ILE A 199 -6.33 -16.96 15.02
N HIS A 200 -6.36 -17.79 13.99
CA HIS A 200 -5.16 -18.30 13.33
C HIS A 200 -5.20 -17.93 11.84
N LEU A 201 -4.12 -17.36 11.32
CA LEU A 201 -3.96 -17.11 9.89
C LEU A 201 -3.27 -18.31 9.22
N ARG A 202 -3.77 -18.73 8.07
CA ARG A 202 -3.24 -19.87 7.31
C ARG A 202 -3.07 -19.47 5.85
N TRP A 203 -2.00 -19.97 5.23
CA TRP A 203 -1.81 -19.83 3.80
C TRP A 203 -2.57 -20.94 3.06
N LEU A 204 -3.36 -20.55 2.06
CA LEU A 204 -4.00 -21.46 1.12
C LEU A 204 -3.37 -21.31 -0.26
N LYS A 205 -3.09 -22.42 -0.93
CA LYS A 205 -2.69 -22.35 -2.34
C LYS A 205 -3.92 -22.10 -3.21
N SER A 206 -3.87 -21.06 -4.05
CA SER A 206 -4.92 -20.61 -4.98
C SER A 206 -5.63 -21.75 -5.76
N HIS A 207 -4.94 -22.85 -6.09
CA HIS A 207 -5.53 -23.97 -6.85
C HIS A 207 -6.38 -24.97 -6.04
N PHE A 208 -6.32 -24.99 -4.71
CA PHE A 208 -7.07 -25.95 -3.87
C PHE A 208 -8.31 -25.34 -3.20
N GLY A 209 -8.64 -24.08 -3.50
CA GLY A 209 -9.73 -23.32 -2.89
C GLY A 209 -10.97 -23.11 -3.76
N TYR A 210 -11.17 -23.86 -4.85
CA TYR A 210 -12.11 -23.55 -5.95
C TYR A 210 -13.50 -23.01 -5.54
N LEU A 211 -14.14 -23.64 -4.55
CA LEU A 211 -15.48 -23.25 -4.07
C LEU A 211 -15.47 -21.90 -3.33
N VAL A 212 -14.34 -21.56 -2.74
CA VAL A 212 -14.18 -20.45 -1.81
C VAL A 212 -13.49 -19.25 -2.44
N ASN A 213 -12.45 -19.49 -3.25
CA ASN A 213 -11.91 -18.47 -4.13
C ASN A 213 -13.01 -17.97 -5.06
N GLY A 214 -13.80 -18.89 -5.62
CA GLY A 214 -14.97 -18.54 -6.41
C GLY A 214 -15.98 -17.67 -5.64
N CYS A 215 -16.16 -17.85 -4.33
CA CYS A 215 -17.03 -17.01 -3.52
C CYS A 215 -16.46 -15.60 -3.34
N ALA A 216 -15.19 -15.46 -2.98
CA ALA A 216 -14.56 -14.16 -2.83
C ALA A 216 -14.45 -13.43 -4.17
N ASP A 217 -14.05 -14.13 -5.23
CA ASP A 217 -14.03 -13.65 -6.62
C ASP A 217 -15.41 -13.18 -7.08
N GLN A 218 -16.48 -13.90 -6.69
CA GLN A 218 -17.85 -13.52 -7.03
C GLN A 218 -18.28 -12.25 -6.28
N LEU A 219 -17.96 -12.14 -4.99
CA LEU A 219 -18.20 -10.91 -4.22
C LEU A 219 -17.43 -9.72 -4.81
N ALA A 220 -16.19 -9.95 -5.26
CA ALA A 220 -15.36 -8.94 -5.92
C ALA A 220 -15.81 -8.57 -7.34
N LYS A 221 -16.72 -9.35 -7.94
CA LYS A 221 -17.44 -8.93 -9.17
C LYS A 221 -18.70 -8.16 -8.84
N GLU A 222 -19.35 -8.47 -7.73
CA GLU A 222 -20.59 -7.83 -7.32
C GLU A 222 -20.35 -6.43 -6.73
N ALA A 223 -19.25 -6.21 -6.01
CA ALA A 223 -18.95 -4.89 -5.45
C ALA A 223 -18.66 -3.82 -6.52
N THR A 224 -18.20 -4.20 -7.71
CA THR A 224 -17.95 -3.26 -8.83
C THR A 224 -19.19 -2.47 -9.22
N THR A 225 -20.37 -3.08 -9.05
CA THR A 225 -21.66 -2.53 -9.48
C THR A 225 -22.52 -1.97 -8.34
N LYS A 226 -22.28 -2.38 -7.08
CA LYS A 226 -23.22 -2.14 -5.97
C LYS A 226 -22.67 -1.38 -4.77
N CYS A 227 -21.35 -1.24 -4.62
CA CYS A 227 -20.78 -0.71 -3.38
C CYS A 227 -20.38 0.76 -3.45
N ASP A 228 -20.65 1.47 -2.36
CA ASP A 228 -20.10 2.80 -2.11
C ASP A 228 -18.58 2.73 -1.94
N PRO A 229 -17.85 3.80 -2.31
CA PRO A 229 -16.41 3.88 -2.13
C PRO A 229 -16.01 3.75 -0.66
N PHE A 230 -15.16 2.76 -0.35
CA PHE A 230 -14.49 2.63 0.93
C PHE A 230 -13.20 3.45 0.93
N PHE A 231 -13.13 4.45 1.80
CA PHE A 231 -11.95 5.31 1.89
C PHE A 231 -10.76 4.55 2.50
N LEU A 232 -9.75 4.30 1.67
CA LEU A 232 -8.46 3.75 2.11
C LEU A 232 -7.31 4.69 1.73
N PRO A 233 -6.43 5.09 2.69
CA PRO A 233 -5.31 5.95 2.38
C PRO A 233 -4.40 5.39 1.28
N LYS A 234 -3.98 6.25 0.37
CA LYS A 234 -3.12 5.91 -0.77
C LYS A 234 -1.75 5.41 -0.29
N PRO A 235 -1.13 4.47 -1.01
CA PRO A 235 0.21 4.01 -0.64
C PRO A 235 1.22 5.13 -0.86
N LEU A 236 2.27 5.19 -0.04
CA LEU A 236 3.31 6.23 -0.16
C LEU A 236 4.03 6.21 -1.51
N SER A 237 4.06 5.07 -2.20
CA SER A 237 4.56 4.93 -3.56
C SER A 237 3.74 5.73 -4.58
N TYR A 238 2.42 5.78 -4.44
CA TYR A 238 1.52 6.48 -5.35
C TYR A 238 1.73 7.99 -5.34
N ARG A 239 2.20 8.55 -4.22
CA ARG A 239 2.51 9.98 -4.17
C ARG A 239 3.61 10.39 -5.14
N LYS A 240 4.61 9.53 -5.36
CA LYS A 240 5.67 9.82 -6.34
C LYS A 240 5.11 9.83 -7.76
N SER A 241 4.09 9.02 -8.06
CA SER A 241 3.39 9.06 -9.35
C SER A 241 2.45 10.26 -9.49
N GLU A 242 2.04 10.94 -8.43
CA GLU A 242 1.28 12.20 -8.52
C GLU A 242 2.19 13.43 -8.67
N ILE A 243 3.31 13.46 -7.96
CA ILE A 243 4.24 14.61 -7.96
C ILE A 243 5.01 14.70 -9.28
N ARG A 244 5.40 13.56 -9.87
CA ARG A 244 6.22 13.53 -11.09
C ARG A 244 5.52 14.13 -12.32
N PRO A 245 4.27 13.73 -12.67
CA PRO A 245 3.56 14.31 -13.81
C PRO A 245 3.32 15.80 -13.64
N ALA A 246 2.96 16.27 -12.44
CA ALA A 246 2.75 17.71 -12.19
C ALA A 246 4.01 18.54 -12.40
N ALA A 247 5.17 17.96 -12.09
CA ALA A 247 6.45 18.62 -12.33
C ALA A 247 6.89 18.54 -13.79
N LEU A 248 6.53 17.44 -14.47
CA LEU A 248 6.80 17.26 -15.90
C LEU A 248 5.94 18.21 -16.73
N SER A 249 4.64 18.35 -16.44
CA SER A 249 3.76 19.30 -17.11
C SER A 249 4.25 20.73 -16.92
N PHE A 250 4.59 21.12 -15.69
CA PHE A 250 5.16 22.44 -15.44
C PHE A 250 6.46 22.70 -16.22
N TRP A 251 7.29 21.67 -16.40
CA TRP A 251 8.52 21.77 -17.18
C TRP A 251 8.26 21.85 -18.69
N GLN A 252 7.26 21.13 -19.20
CA GLN A 252 6.90 21.20 -20.62
C GLN A 252 6.19 22.52 -20.99
N ASP A 253 5.46 23.10 -20.04
CA ASP A 253 4.71 24.34 -20.22
C ASP A 253 5.58 25.62 -20.05
N ASN A 254 6.84 25.50 -19.61
CA ASN A 254 7.75 26.64 -19.33
C ASN A 254 9.19 26.43 -19.85
#